data_AF-A0A9D1F5E0-F1
#
_entry.id   AF-A0A9D1F5E0-F1
#
_cell.length_a   1.000
_cell.length_b   1.000
_cell.length_c   1.000
_cell.angle_alpha   90.00
_cell.angle_beta   90.00
_cell.angle_gamma   90.00
#
_symmetry.space_group_name_H-M   'P 1'
#
loop_
_entity.id
_entity.type
_entity.pdbx_description
1 polymer ?
#
loop_
_entity_poly.entity_id
_entity_poly.type
_entity_poly.pdbx_seq_one_letter_code
_entity_poly.pdbx_strand_id
1 'polypeptide(L)'
;MRRTHPVNMFVCECITQSLFRLMKRKPYNKITVTDLVQEAGVSRNSFYRNYQSTEEIIRQFLEEKLLSGGTNLLLIQTVILTLFLKCSITF
;
A
#
# COMPACT_ATOMS: atom_id res chain seq x y z
N MET A 1 15.93 20.84 8.66
CA MET A 1 15.13 20.21 9.74
C MET A 1 14.28 19.09 9.13
N ARG A 2 14.61 17.82 9.39
CA ARG A 2 13.69 16.71 9.11
C ARG A 2 12.60 16.76 10.18
N ARG A 3 11.37 17.14 9.80
CA ARG A 3 10.23 17.03 10.70
C ARG A 3 9.76 15.58 10.70
N THR A 4 10.32 14.78 11.59
CA THR A 4 9.81 13.45 11.93
C THR A 4 8.54 13.64 12.74
N HIS A 5 7.43 13.88 12.06
CA HIS A 5 6.14 13.57 12.66
C HIS A 5 6.07 12.05 12.81
N PRO A 6 5.59 11.51 13.95
CA PRO A 6 5.37 10.09 14.05
C PRO A 6 4.37 9.72 12.95
N VAL A 7 4.85 8.92 12.00
CA VAL A 7 4.01 8.25 11.01
C VAL A 7 2.89 7.59 11.81
N ASN A 8 1.64 7.97 11.53
CA ASN A 8 0.53 7.45 12.31
C ASN A 8 0.35 5.99 11.90
N MET A 9 0.96 5.09 12.66
CA MET A 9 1.06 3.66 12.38
C MET A 9 -0.32 3.06 12.09
N PHE A 10 -1.34 3.48 12.84
CA PHE A 10 -2.73 3.07 12.63
C PHE A 10 -3.27 3.55 11.26
N VAL A 11 -3.05 4.82 10.90
CA VAL A 11 -3.45 5.36 9.60
C VAL A 11 -2.74 4.64 8.45
N CYS A 12 -1.46 4.33 8.62
CA CYS A 12 -0.66 3.57 7.65
C CYS A 12 -1.19 2.15 7.45
N GLU A 13 -1.55 1.46 8.53
CA GLU A 13 -2.17 0.15 8.47
C GLU A 13 -3.53 0.20 7.77
N CYS A 14 -4.40 1.16 8.13
CA CYS A 14 -5.70 1.35 7.47
C CYS A 14 -5.54 1.59 5.96
N ILE A 15 -4.64 2.50 5.57
CA ILE A 15 -4.36 2.81 4.16
C ILE A 15 -3.85 1.56 3.42
N THR A 16 -2.90 0.83 4.02
CA THR A 16 -2.31 -0.37 3.42
C THR A 16 -3.36 -1.47 3.21
N GLN A 17 -4.18 -1.75 4.23
CA GLN A 17 -5.26 -2.73 4.12
C GLN A 17 -6.30 -2.33 3.07
N SER A 18 -6.68 -1.05 3.02
CA SER A 18 -7.62 -0.54 2.03
C SER A 18 -7.08 -0.63 0.61
N LEU A 19 -5.78 -0.40 0.39
CA LEU A 19 -5.14 -0.61 -0.91
C LEU A 19 -5.32 -2.06 -1.37
N PHE A 20 -5.00 -3.04 -0.51
CA PHE A 20 -5.17 -4.46 -0.84
C PHE A 20 -6.64 -4.84 -1.07
N ARG A 21 -7.60 -4.24 -0.35
CA ARG A 21 -9.04 -4.45 -0.61
C ARG A 21 -9.46 -3.90 -1.97
N LEU A 22 -9.03 -2.68 -2.32
CA LEU A 22 -9.33 -2.07 -3.62
C LEU A 22 -8.71 -2.87 -4.76
N MET A 23 -7.49 -3.38 -4.59
CA MET A 23 -6.83 -4.28 -5.55
C MET A 23 -7.55 -5.62 -5.74
N LYS A 24 -8.48 -6.02 -4.87
CA LYS A 24 -9.36 -7.18 -5.11
C LYS A 24 -10.52 -6.86 -6.05
N ARG A 25 -10.89 -5.58 -6.18
CA ARG A 25 -12.08 -5.13 -6.91
C ARG A 25 -11.76 -4.40 -8.21
N LYS A 26 -10.59 -3.76 -8.30
CA LYS A 26 -10.16 -2.97 -9.47
C LYS A 26 -8.65 -3.07 -9.73
N PRO A 27 -8.21 -2.88 -10.99
CA PRO A 27 -6.79 -2.90 -11.33
C PRO A 27 -6.05 -1.76 -10.63
N TYR A 28 -4.80 -2.04 -10.22
CA TYR A 28 -3.95 -1.11 -9.46
C TYR A 28 -3.83 0.25 -10.14
N ASN A 29 -3.61 0.27 -11.47
CA ASN A 29 -3.45 1.49 -12.27
C ASN A 29 -4.71 2.38 -12.32
N LYS A 30 -5.87 1.91 -11.82
CA LYS A 30 -7.12 2.67 -11.71
C LYS A 30 -7.45 3.05 -10.25
N ILE A 31 -6.57 2.72 -9.30
CA ILE A 31 -6.74 3.11 -7.91
C ILE A 31 -6.20 4.52 -7.73
N THR A 32 -7.06 5.47 -7.39
CA THR A 32 -6.64 6.84 -7.07
C THR A 32 -6.47 7.02 -5.56
N VAL A 33 -5.74 8.06 -5.16
CA VAL A 33 -5.65 8.48 -3.75
C VAL A 33 -7.05 8.72 -3.17
N THR A 34 -7.99 9.29 -3.94
CA THR A 34 -9.36 9.54 -3.49
C THR A 34 -10.10 8.25 -3.11
N ASP A 35 -10.02 7.22 -3.96
CA ASP A 35 -10.65 5.93 -3.66
C ASP A 35 -10.05 5.29 -2.41
N LEU A 36 -8.72 5.42 -2.30
CA LEU A 36 -7.96 4.83 -1.20
C LEU A 36 -8.30 5.44 0.15
N VAL A 37 -8.35 6.78 0.22
CA VAL A 37 -8.69 7.47 1.47
C VAL A 37 -10.16 7.30 1.84
N GLN A 38 -11.05 7.14 0.86
CA GLN A 38 -12.45 6.81 1.09
C GLN A 38 -12.60 5.40 1.68
N GLU A 39 -11.96 4.39 1.10
CA GLU A 39 -12.00 3.02 1.63
C GLU A 39 -11.32 2.92 3.00
N ALA A 40 -10.25 3.68 3.25
CA ALA A 40 -9.55 3.71 4.53
C ALA A 40 -10.22 4.55 5.62
N GLY A 41 -11.22 5.39 5.27
CA GLY A 41 -11.87 6.28 6.22
C GLY A 41 -10.95 7.38 6.76
N VAL A 42 -9.99 7.85 5.96
CA VAL A 42 -9.00 8.86 6.37
C VAL A 42 -9.10 10.11 5.49
N SER A 43 -8.57 11.24 5.95
CA SER A 43 -8.49 12.45 5.13
C SER A 43 -7.35 12.37 4.10
N ARG A 44 -7.50 13.06 2.95
CA ARG A 44 -6.40 13.25 1.98
C ARG A 44 -5.16 13.88 2.62
N ASN A 45 -5.34 14.81 3.55
CA ASN A 45 -4.21 15.41 4.28
C ASN A 45 -3.50 14.36 5.15
N SER A 46 -4.23 13.44 5.77
CA SER A 46 -3.63 12.33 6.51
C SER A 46 -2.84 11.40 5.60
N PHE A 47 -3.34 11.14 4.38
CA PHE A 47 -2.59 10.38 3.39
C PHE A 47 -1.26 11.06 3.06
N TYR A 48 -1.28 12.33 2.62
CA TYR A 48 -0.08 13.05 2.19
C TYR A 48 0.94 13.35 3.31
N ARG A 49 0.52 13.27 4.58
CA ARG A 49 1.45 13.32 5.71
C ARG A 49 2.30 12.05 5.86
N ASN A 50 1.82 10.91 5.35
CA ASN A 50 2.48 9.61 5.51
C ASN A 50 3.02 9.05 4.18
N TYR A 51 2.37 9.34 3.05
CA TYR A 51 2.71 8.80 1.74
C TYR A 51 2.72 9.89 0.67
N GLN A 52 3.66 9.81 -0.27
CA GLN A 52 3.70 10.71 -1.43
C GLN A 52 2.90 10.16 -2.61
N SER A 53 2.78 8.84 -2.71
CA SER A 53 2.04 8.16 -3.77
C SER A 53 1.51 6.80 -3.32
N THR A 54 0.71 6.16 -4.17
CA THR A 54 0.20 4.79 -3.95
C THR A 54 1.30 3.74 -3.98
N GLU A 55 2.35 3.96 -4.79
CA GLU A 55 3.50 3.06 -4.93
C GLU A 55 4.33 3.03 -3.65
N GLU A 56 4.43 4.16 -2.97
CA GLU A 56 5.19 4.30 -1.73
C GLU A 56 4.61 3.42 -0.60
N ILE A 57 3.30 3.18 -0.60
CA ILE A 57 2.64 2.27 0.33
C ILE A 57 3.15 0.84 0.14
N ILE A 58 3.23 0.40 -1.12
CA ILE A 58 3.72 -0.95 -1.46
C ILE A 58 5.20 -1.06 -1.12
N ARG A 59 6.00 -0.03 -1.43
CA ARG A 59 7.42 0.00 -1.08
C ARG A 59 7.61 -0.16 0.43
N GLN A 60 6.94 0.65 1.24
CA GLN A 60 7.06 0.59 2.70
C GLN A 60 6.58 -0.75 3.25
N PHE A 61 5.48 -1.29 2.72
CA PHE A 61 5.01 -2.62 3.11
C PHE A 61 6.04 -3.71 2.79
N LEU A 62 6.66 -3.67 1.61
CA LEU A 62 7.71 -4.61 1.22
C LEU A 62 8.96 -4.44 2.09
N GLU A 63 9.41 -3.21 2.33
CA GLU A 63 10.56 -2.92 3.18
C GLU A 63 10.35 -3.41 4.62
N GLU A 64 9.18 -3.17 5.22
CA GLU A 64 8.82 -3.68 6.54
C GLU A 64 8.88 -5.22 6.58
N LYS A 65 8.33 -5.89 5.57
CA LYS A 65 8.33 -7.37 5.50
C LYS A 65 9.70 -7.97 5.20
N LEU A 66 10.56 -7.26 4.47
CA LEU A 66 11.93 -7.68 4.19
C LEU A 66 12.86 -7.47 5.40
N LEU A 67 12.72 -6.36 6.12
CA LEU A 67 13.56 -6.02 7.28
C LEU A 67 13.15 -6.80 8.55
N SER A 68 11.90 -7.24 8.66
CA SER A 68 11.39 -8.03 9.80
C SER A 68 11.81 -9.51 9.80
N GLY A 69 12.63 -9.96 8.85
CA GLY A 69 13.54 -11.09 9.06
C GLY A 69 12.92 -12.49 9.19
N GLY A 70 11.89 -12.84 8.40
CA GLY A 70 11.37 -14.20 8.45
C GLY A 70 10.21 -14.58 7.53
N THR A 71 10.00 -13.92 6.39
CA THR A 71 8.94 -14.34 5.46
C THR A 71 9.47 -15.40 4.50
N ASN A 72 8.82 -16.57 4.49
CA ASN A 72 9.00 -17.60 3.46
C ASN A 72 9.01 -16.95 2.07
N LEU A 73 10.07 -17.17 1.30
CA LEU A 73 10.26 -16.62 -0.06
C LEU A 73 9.06 -16.92 -0.98
N LEU A 74 8.35 -18.02 -0.72
CA LEU A 74 7.10 -18.45 -1.39
C LEU A 74 5.91 -17.48 -1.16
N LEU A 75 5.83 -16.84 0.00
CA LEU A 75 4.77 -15.87 0.34
C LEU A 75 5.00 -14.53 -0.38
N ILE A 76 6.27 -14.09 -0.46
CA ILE A 76 6.67 -12.93 -1.27
C ILE A 76 6.39 -13.23 -2.75
N GLN A 77 6.76 -14.41 -3.27
CA GLN A 77 6.41 -14.81 -4.63
C GLN A 77 4.90 -14.81 -4.87
N THR A 78 4.08 -15.27 -3.93
CA THR A 78 2.61 -15.28 -4.08
C THR A 78 2.04 -13.85 -4.10
N VAL A 79 2.51 -12.97 -3.22
CA VAL A 79 2.07 -11.57 -3.16
C VAL A 79 2.52 -10.80 -4.40
N ILE A 80 3.80 -10.94 -4.81
CA ILE A 80 4.34 -10.37 -6.04
C ILE A 80 3.59 -10.92 -7.25
N LEU A 81 3.40 -12.24 -7.38
CA LEU A 81 2.66 -12.85 -8.49
C LEU A 81 1.20 -12.38 -8.52
N THR A 82 0.54 -12.21 -7.38
CA THR A 82 -0.83 -11.67 -7.32
C THR A 82 -0.90 -10.17 -7.69
N LEU A 83 0.08 -9.38 -7.27
CA LEU A 83 0.25 -7.97 -7.67
C LEU A 83 0.54 -7.86 -9.18
N PHE A 84 1.44 -8.69 -9.71
CA PHE A 84 1.83 -8.71 -11.12
C PHE A 84 0.70 -9.25 -12.02
N LEU A 85 0.01 -10.35 -11.67
CA LEU A 85 -1.12 -10.85 -12.47
C LEU A 85 -2.32 -9.88 -12.48
N LYS A 86 -2.51 -9.08 -11.43
CA LYS A 86 -3.53 -8.01 -11.42
C LYS A 86 -3.11 -6.72 -12.11
N CYS A 87 -1.82 -6.51 -12.33
CA CYS A 87 -1.26 -5.31 -12.95
C CYS A 87 -0.96 -5.50 -14.45
N SER A 88 -0.62 -6.72 -14.90
CA SER A 88 -0.11 -6.98 -16.25
C SER A 88 -1.05 -7.71 -17.22
N ILE A 89 -2.30 -8.04 -16.84
CA ILE A 89 -3.28 -8.60 -17.79
C ILE A 89 -4.39 -7.57 -18.04
N THR A 90 -4.00 -6.48 -18.69
CA THR A 90 -4.91 -5.68 -19.53
C THR A 90 -4.08 -5.16 -20.70
N PHE A 91 -3.74 -6.07 -21.61
CA PHE A 91 -3.45 -5.78 -23.01
C PHE A 91 -4.03 -6.90 -23.85
#